data_AF-A0A8R1HXG4-F1
#
_entry.id   AF-A0A8R1HXG4-F1
#
_cell.length_a   1.000
_cell.length_b   1.000
_cell.length_c   1.000
_cell.angle_alpha   90.00
_cell.angle_beta   90.00
_cell.angle_gamma   90.00
#
_symmetry.space_group_name_H-M   'P 1'
#
loop_
_entity.id
_entity.type
_entity.pdbx_description
1 polymer ?
#
loop_
_entity_poly.entity_id
_entity_poly.type
_entity_poly.pdbx_seq_one_letter_code
_entity_poly.pdbx_strand_id
1 'polypeptide(L)'
;MRVDHKTRKQATIEDLVEPRKVKHISQATAGMEEWIGALDNTTIHMVLDEFMRRPTVRQLAKENGINDKLFMRAFKSFRDYCTPADLNSVDVALLVLFSDISKGGKDCEMLYPFFLDHSKQVFPHLEAMDDLRIISDLTQPHNWYPEARSITRKIFFHAGPTNSGKTYHALKRFGEAKSAVFCGPLKLLATEVFNRTNGLGIPCDLVTGEERRISNF
;
A
#
# COMPACT_ATOMS: atom_id res chain seq x y z
N MET A 1 -11.94 -19.09 -31.12
CA MET A 1 -10.77 -19.35 -30.24
C MET A 1 -11.15 -18.92 -28.84
N ARG A 2 -11.38 -19.87 -27.93
CA ARG A 2 -11.53 -19.58 -26.50
C ARG A 2 -10.13 -19.27 -25.96
N VAL A 3 -9.95 -18.06 -25.44
CA VAL A 3 -8.70 -17.68 -24.76
C VAL A 3 -8.78 -18.35 -23.39
N ASP A 4 -7.97 -19.39 -23.18
CA ASP A 4 -7.78 -19.97 -21.86
C ASP A 4 -7.18 -18.92 -20.94
N HIS A 5 -8.02 -18.30 -20.12
CA HIS A 5 -7.57 -17.54 -18.97
C HIS A 5 -6.94 -18.52 -17.98
N LYS A 6 -5.63 -18.76 -18.12
CA LYS A 6 -4.83 -19.29 -17.02
C LYS A 6 -5.10 -18.43 -15.80
N THR A 7 -5.76 -18.99 -14.80
CA THR A 7 -6.06 -18.36 -13.51
C THR A 7 -4.73 -18.03 -12.86
N ARG A 8 -4.21 -16.82 -13.12
CA ARG A 8 -3.02 -16.30 -12.46
C ARG A 8 -3.39 -16.21 -10.99
N LYS A 9 -2.74 -17.04 -10.15
CA LYS A 9 -2.93 -17.01 -8.70
C LYS A 9 -2.81 -15.56 -8.25
N GLN A 10 -3.89 -15.01 -7.71
CA GLN A 10 -3.96 -13.60 -7.36
C GLN A 10 -2.93 -13.37 -6.25
N ALA A 11 -1.95 -12.51 -6.51
CA ALA A 11 -0.93 -12.17 -5.53
C ALA A 11 -1.64 -11.58 -4.31
N THR A 12 -1.34 -12.12 -3.14
CA THR A 12 -1.92 -11.64 -1.88
C THR A 12 -1.06 -10.48 -1.36
N ILE A 13 -1.59 -9.65 -0.45
CA ILE A 13 -0.85 -8.47 0.06
C ILE A 13 0.51 -8.88 0.63
N GLU A 14 0.59 -10.06 1.24
CA GLU A 14 1.79 -10.58 1.87
C GLU A 14 2.88 -11.01 0.87
N ASP A 15 2.53 -11.16 -0.40
CA ASP A 15 3.48 -11.33 -1.51
C ASP A 15 4.13 -10.00 -1.90
N LEU A 16 3.45 -8.88 -1.63
CA LEU A 16 3.90 -7.52 -1.99
C LEU A 16 4.70 -6.86 -0.87
N VAL A 17 4.50 -7.26 0.37
CA VAL A 17 5.16 -6.64 1.52
C VAL A 17 6.50 -7.30 1.82
N GLU A 18 7.53 -6.46 1.92
CA GLU A 18 8.89 -6.83 2.35
C GLU A 18 9.12 -6.50 3.83
N PRO A 19 9.76 -7.41 4.60
CA PRO A 19 10.06 -7.20 6.00
C PRO A 19 11.13 -6.12 6.15
N ARG A 20 10.86 -5.16 7.02
CA ARG A 20 11.86 -4.17 7.43
C ARG A 20 12.77 -4.78 8.50
N LYS A 21 14.04 -4.36 8.50
CA LYS A 21 14.96 -4.67 9.59
C LYS A 21 14.62 -3.79 10.79
N VAL A 22 14.33 -4.41 11.92
CA VAL A 22 14.12 -3.73 13.20
C VAL A 22 15.47 -3.42 13.83
N LYS A 23 15.61 -2.21 14.38
CA LYS A 23 16.84 -1.77 15.04
C LYS A 23 16.76 -2.07 16.53
N HIS A 24 17.89 -2.45 17.10
CA HIS A 24 18.09 -2.51 18.54
C HIS A 24 18.04 -1.12 19.16
N ILE A 25 17.43 -1.01 20.33
CA ILE A 25 17.37 0.23 21.10
C ILE A 25 18.55 0.18 22.07
N SER A 26 19.56 1.03 21.88
CA SER A 26 20.66 1.13 22.83
C SER A 26 20.14 1.71 24.14
N GLN A 27 20.11 0.90 25.19
CA GLN A 27 19.82 1.35 26.56
C GLN A 27 21.02 1.05 27.46
N ALA A 28 21.23 1.88 28.48
CA ALA A 28 22.29 1.65 29.47
C ALA A 28 21.89 0.47 30.37
N THR A 29 22.64 -0.64 30.30
CA THR A 29 22.40 -1.87 31.07
C THR A 29 23.13 -1.92 32.42
N ALA A 30 23.75 -0.81 32.84
CA ALA A 30 24.56 -0.74 34.05
C ALA A 30 23.77 -1.16 35.30
N GLY A 31 24.19 -2.25 35.95
CA GLY A 31 23.60 -2.76 37.20
C GLY A 31 22.47 -3.80 37.04
N MET A 32 22.12 -4.21 35.82
CA MET A 32 21.03 -5.19 35.57
C MET A 32 21.50 -6.65 35.44
N GLU A 33 22.80 -6.90 35.51
CA GLU A 33 23.41 -8.23 35.49
C GLU A 33 22.84 -9.15 36.60
N GLU A 34 22.48 -8.56 37.75
CA GLU A 34 21.95 -9.27 38.92
C GLU A 34 20.51 -9.79 38.70
N TRP A 35 19.73 -9.14 37.83
CA TRP A 35 18.31 -9.45 37.59
C TRP A 35 18.11 -10.40 36.40
N ILE A 36 18.96 -10.28 35.38
CA ILE A 36 18.90 -11.10 34.16
C ILE A 36 19.37 -12.53 34.46
N GLY A 37 20.28 -12.72 35.43
CA GLY A 37 20.83 -14.03 35.80
C GLY A 37 21.69 -14.64 34.69
N ALA A 38 21.93 -15.95 34.74
CA ALA A 38 22.65 -16.71 33.72
C ALA A 38 21.81 -16.97 32.44
N LEU A 39 21.09 -15.95 31.96
CA LEU A 39 20.29 -16.05 30.75
C LEU A 39 21.22 -16.16 29.53
N ASP A 40 21.03 -17.21 28.74
CA ASP A 40 21.80 -17.46 27.53
C ASP A 40 20.89 -17.60 26.29
N ASN A 41 21.49 -17.52 25.11
CA ASN A 41 20.76 -17.67 23.84
C ASN A 41 20.03 -19.03 23.74
N THR A 42 20.56 -20.09 24.36
CA THR A 42 19.92 -21.41 24.41
C THR A 42 18.57 -21.36 25.11
N THR A 43 18.54 -20.73 26.29
CA THR A 43 17.31 -20.55 27.09
C THR A 43 16.29 -19.70 26.34
N ILE A 44 16.72 -18.60 25.72
CA ILE A 44 15.86 -17.74 24.90
C ILE A 44 15.25 -18.52 23.74
N HIS A 45 16.04 -19.33 23.02
CA HIS A 45 15.53 -20.17 21.94
C HIS A 45 14.49 -21.18 22.41
N MET A 46 14.68 -21.82 23.56
CA MET A 46 13.71 -22.76 24.13
C MET A 46 12.36 -22.09 24.42
N VAL A 47 12.40 -20.92 25.05
CA VAL A 47 11.18 -20.14 25.34
C VAL A 47 10.48 -19.70 24.05
N LEU A 48 11.24 -19.22 23.06
CA LEU A 48 10.69 -18.83 21.76
C LEU A 48 10.09 -20.00 20.98
N ASP A 49 10.70 -21.18 21.05
CA ASP A 49 10.17 -22.41 20.45
C ASP A 49 8.86 -22.84 21.12
N GLU A 50 8.75 -22.72 22.44
CA GLU A 50 7.50 -22.96 23.15
C GLU A 50 6.42 -21.95 22.72
N PHE A 51 6.74 -20.66 22.74
CA PHE A 51 5.86 -19.59 22.29
C PHE A 51 5.32 -19.83 20.88
N MET A 52 6.19 -20.24 19.94
CA MET A 52 5.80 -20.52 18.55
C MET A 52 4.75 -21.63 18.41
N ARG A 53 4.79 -22.63 19.32
CA ARG A 53 3.90 -23.81 19.30
C ARG A 53 2.56 -23.54 19.96
N ARG A 54 2.41 -22.49 20.77
CA ARG A 54 1.16 -22.16 21.48
C ARG A 54 0.04 -21.82 20.47
N PRO A 55 -1.09 -22.54 20.48
CA PRO A 55 -2.21 -22.26 19.58
C PRO A 55 -2.85 -20.88 19.80
N THR A 56 -2.91 -20.45 21.07
CA THR A 56 -3.36 -19.13 21.53
C THR A 56 -2.58 -18.00 20.85
N VAL A 57 -1.25 -18.10 20.79
CA VAL A 57 -0.37 -17.16 20.10
C VAL A 57 -0.71 -17.05 18.61
N ARG A 58 -0.98 -18.17 17.95
CA ARG A 58 -1.39 -18.21 16.53
C ARG A 58 -2.75 -17.58 16.31
N GLN A 59 -3.68 -17.81 17.22
CA GLN A 59 -5.01 -17.20 17.18
C GLN A 59 -4.94 -15.68 17.33
N LEU A 60 -4.23 -15.19 18.36
CA LEU A 60 -4.03 -13.76 18.59
C LEU A 60 -3.37 -13.08 17.38
N ALA A 61 -2.36 -13.72 16.78
CA ALA A 61 -1.74 -13.24 15.55
C ALA A 61 -2.75 -13.03 14.42
N LYS A 62 -3.64 -14.00 14.18
CA LYS A 62 -4.67 -13.90 13.14
C LYS A 62 -5.67 -12.78 13.43
N GLU A 63 -6.06 -12.61 14.70
CA GLU A 63 -6.94 -11.51 15.13
C GLU A 63 -6.30 -10.12 14.90
N ASN A 64 -4.97 -10.04 14.94
CA ASN A 64 -4.20 -8.83 14.63
C ASN A 64 -3.75 -8.74 13.16
N GLY A 65 -4.37 -9.50 12.25
CA GLY A 65 -4.08 -9.45 10.81
C GLY A 65 -2.76 -10.12 10.39
N ILE A 66 -2.07 -10.81 11.31
CA ILE A 66 -0.84 -11.54 11.03
C ILE A 66 -1.21 -12.98 10.67
N ASN A 67 -1.34 -13.25 9.36
CA ASN A 67 -1.57 -14.61 8.87
C ASN A 67 -0.34 -15.52 9.03
N ASP A 68 -0.48 -16.80 8.69
CA ASP A 68 0.59 -17.79 8.90
C ASP A 68 1.89 -17.44 8.15
N LYS A 69 1.81 -16.81 6.97
CA LYS A 69 2.98 -16.41 6.19
C LYS A 69 3.71 -15.22 6.82
N LEU A 70 2.97 -14.17 7.20
CA LEU A 70 3.54 -13.02 7.89
C LEU A 70 4.09 -13.42 9.26
N PHE A 71 3.39 -14.29 9.98
CA PHE A 71 3.84 -14.81 11.27
C PHE A 71 5.22 -15.44 11.16
N MET A 72 5.42 -16.37 10.21
CA MET A 72 6.72 -17.06 10.09
C MET A 72 7.86 -16.09 9.76
N ARG A 73 7.60 -15.07 8.95
CA ARG A 73 8.61 -14.04 8.61
C ARG A 73 8.88 -13.10 9.79
N ALA A 74 7.84 -12.63 10.46
CA ALA A 74 7.94 -11.77 11.63
C ALA A 74 8.63 -12.50 12.80
N PHE A 75 8.25 -13.76 13.04
CA PHE A 75 8.82 -14.58 14.10
C PHE A 75 10.29 -14.90 13.86
N LYS A 76 10.68 -15.17 12.61
CA LYS A 76 12.10 -15.29 12.26
C LYS A 76 12.86 -14.01 12.62
N SER A 77 12.34 -12.85 12.21
CA SER A 77 12.95 -11.56 12.56
C SER A 77 12.96 -11.29 14.07
N PHE A 78 11.93 -11.68 14.80
CA PHE A 78 11.82 -11.50 16.24
C PHE A 78 12.81 -12.38 16.98
N ARG A 79 12.96 -13.65 16.56
CA ARG A 79 13.99 -14.55 17.08
C ARG A 79 15.39 -13.98 16.88
N ASP A 80 15.71 -13.54 15.67
CA ASP A 80 17.00 -12.93 15.35
C ASP A 80 17.25 -11.66 16.21
N TYR A 81 16.20 -10.89 16.50
CA TYR A 81 16.25 -9.73 17.38
C TYR A 81 16.43 -10.09 18.87
N CYS A 82 15.87 -11.21 19.34
CA CYS A 82 15.99 -11.63 20.74
C CYS A 82 17.34 -12.30 21.05
N THR A 83 18.03 -12.82 20.04
CA THR A 83 19.33 -13.51 20.19
C THR A 83 20.44 -12.86 19.37
N PRO A 84 20.77 -11.58 19.60
CA PRO A 84 21.92 -10.93 18.97
C PRO A 84 23.25 -11.49 19.49
N ALA A 85 24.35 -11.08 18.87
CA ALA A 85 25.70 -11.41 19.35
C ALA A 85 26.00 -10.77 20.73
N ASP A 86 25.40 -9.62 21.01
CA ASP A 86 25.49 -8.91 22.29
C ASP A 86 24.08 -8.68 22.84
N LEU A 87 23.73 -9.41 23.91
CA LEU A 87 22.42 -9.32 24.55
C LEU A 87 22.11 -7.93 25.13
N ASN A 88 23.12 -7.10 25.40
CA ASN A 88 22.91 -5.72 25.86
C ASN A 88 22.19 -4.83 24.83
N SER A 89 22.08 -5.28 23.59
CA SER A 89 21.34 -4.58 22.54
C SER A 89 19.83 -4.88 22.55
N VAL A 90 19.37 -5.86 23.32
CA VAL A 90 17.95 -6.22 23.45
C VAL A 90 17.29 -5.35 24.52
N ASP A 91 16.00 -5.05 24.33
CA ASP A 91 15.19 -4.39 25.36
C ASP A 91 15.27 -5.15 26.70
N VAL A 92 15.63 -4.44 27.76
CA VAL A 92 15.80 -5.00 29.10
C VAL A 92 14.50 -5.64 29.61
N ALA A 93 13.35 -5.04 29.32
CA ALA A 93 12.07 -5.58 29.75
C ALA A 93 11.82 -6.98 29.15
N LEU A 94 12.28 -7.18 27.91
CA LEU A 94 12.19 -8.45 27.21
C LEU A 94 13.16 -9.50 27.80
N LEU A 95 14.38 -9.10 28.17
CA LEU A 95 15.35 -9.98 28.83
C LEU A 95 14.88 -10.44 30.21
N VAL A 96 14.33 -9.53 31.03
CA VAL A 96 13.73 -9.86 32.33
C VAL A 96 12.58 -10.85 32.15
N LEU A 97 11.72 -10.62 31.16
CA LEU A 97 10.61 -11.53 30.86
C LEU A 97 11.09 -12.93 30.46
N PHE A 98 12.14 -13.05 29.64
CA PHE A 98 12.75 -14.35 29.34
C PHE A 98 13.28 -15.05 30.60
N SER A 99 13.92 -14.31 31.51
CA SER A 99 14.40 -14.85 32.79
C SER A 99 13.24 -15.36 33.67
N ASP A 100 12.15 -14.59 33.78
CA ASP A 100 10.97 -14.99 34.56
C ASP A 100 10.27 -16.22 33.98
N ILE A 101 10.11 -16.29 32.65
CA ILE A 101 9.49 -17.44 31.98
C ILE A 101 10.36 -18.69 32.15
N SER A 102 11.67 -18.58 31.98
CA SER A 102 12.58 -19.73 32.13
C SER A 102 12.60 -20.31 33.55
N LYS A 103 12.37 -19.47 34.57
CA LYS A 103 12.21 -19.88 35.97
C LYS A 103 10.80 -20.38 36.32
N GLY A 104 9.87 -20.38 35.35
CA GLY A 104 8.48 -20.80 35.55
C GLY A 104 7.61 -19.78 36.29
N GLY A 105 8.06 -18.53 36.42
CA GLY A 105 7.33 -17.46 37.11
C GLY A 105 6.24 -16.79 36.26
N LYS A 106 6.28 -16.93 34.93
CA LYS A 106 5.32 -16.38 33.97
C LYS A 106 5.09 -17.33 32.80
N ASP A 107 3.92 -17.25 32.17
CA ASP A 107 3.63 -17.98 30.94
C ASP A 107 4.29 -17.32 29.71
N CYS A 108 4.73 -18.14 28.76
CA CYS A 108 5.36 -17.68 27.52
C CYS A 108 4.45 -16.77 26.66
N GLU A 109 3.13 -16.86 26.80
CA GLU A 109 2.16 -15.98 26.10
C GLU A 109 2.36 -14.50 26.41
N MET A 110 2.99 -14.17 27.55
CA MET A 110 3.36 -12.81 27.92
C MET A 110 4.35 -12.15 26.94
N LEU A 111 5.01 -12.93 26.06
CA LEU A 111 5.85 -12.41 24.98
C LEU A 111 5.04 -11.82 23.82
N TYR A 112 3.73 -12.12 23.73
CA TYR A 112 2.92 -11.75 22.57
C TYR A 112 2.88 -10.23 22.29
N PRO A 113 2.72 -9.34 23.29
CA PRO A 113 2.76 -7.90 23.04
C PRO A 113 4.08 -7.43 22.42
N PHE A 114 5.23 -7.96 22.88
CA PHE A 114 6.55 -7.66 22.31
C PHE A 114 6.68 -8.19 20.88
N PHE A 115 6.20 -9.42 20.64
CA PHE A 115 6.16 -10.00 19.30
C PHE A 115 5.27 -9.19 18.35
N LEU A 116 4.11 -8.72 18.81
CA LEU A 116 3.17 -7.93 18.02
C LEU A 116 3.77 -6.57 17.66
N ASP A 117 4.38 -5.88 18.62
CA ASP A 117 5.08 -4.61 18.37
C ASP A 117 6.22 -4.79 17.36
N HIS A 118 7.07 -5.81 17.56
CA HIS A 118 8.12 -6.16 16.60
C HIS A 118 7.54 -6.47 15.21
N SER A 119 6.45 -7.22 15.14
CA SER A 119 5.77 -7.55 13.88
C SER A 119 5.29 -6.31 13.13
N LYS A 120 4.77 -5.31 13.84
CA LYS A 120 4.35 -4.02 13.28
C LYS A 120 5.54 -3.21 12.76
N GLN A 121 6.68 -3.23 13.45
CA GLN A 121 7.90 -2.60 12.96
C GLN A 121 8.45 -3.30 11.69
N VAL A 122 8.39 -4.64 11.65
CA VAL A 122 8.75 -5.43 10.46
C VAL A 122 7.77 -5.16 9.31
N PHE A 123 6.48 -5.06 9.61
CA PHE A 123 5.38 -4.95 8.66
C PHE A 123 4.44 -3.77 9.00
N PRO A 124 4.81 -2.52 8.68
CA PRO A 124 4.04 -1.34 9.12
C PRO A 124 2.61 -1.27 8.60
N HIS A 125 2.30 -1.94 7.49
CA HIS A 125 0.94 -2.01 6.95
C HIS A 125 -0.07 -2.67 7.91
N LEU A 126 0.40 -3.46 8.90
CA LEU A 126 -0.47 -4.05 9.92
C LEU A 126 -1.17 -2.98 10.77
N GLU A 127 -0.55 -1.80 10.94
CA GLU A 127 -1.16 -0.71 11.72
C GLU A 127 -1.99 0.24 10.86
N ALA A 128 -1.73 0.29 9.55
CA ALA A 128 -2.31 1.27 8.64
C ALA A 128 -3.29 0.63 7.63
N MET A 129 -3.75 -0.60 7.87
CA MET A 129 -4.56 -1.32 6.87
C MET A 129 -5.88 -0.61 6.57
N ASP A 130 -6.51 0.00 7.58
CA ASP A 130 -7.75 0.76 7.40
C ASP A 130 -7.51 2.10 6.69
N ASP A 131 -6.41 2.79 7.01
CA ASP A 131 -6.01 3.99 6.27
C ASP A 131 -5.74 3.66 4.79
N LEU A 132 -5.01 2.57 4.53
CA LEU A 132 -4.74 2.09 3.17
C LEU A 132 -6.03 1.79 2.41
N ARG A 133 -7.05 1.22 3.08
CA ARG A 133 -8.39 1.00 2.49
C ARG A 133 -9.08 2.31 2.16
N ILE A 134 -9.06 3.28 3.07
CA ILE A 134 -9.71 4.58 2.88
C ILE A 134 -9.07 5.34 1.72
N ILE A 135 -7.73 5.46 1.68
CA ILE A 135 -7.05 6.23 0.63
C ILE A 135 -7.15 5.56 -0.76
N SER A 136 -7.40 4.25 -0.79
CA SER A 136 -7.57 3.48 -2.02
C SER A 136 -9.03 3.20 -2.35
N ASP A 137 -9.98 3.80 -1.64
CA ASP A 137 -11.39 3.70 -1.98
C ASP A 137 -11.70 4.52 -3.23
N LEU A 138 -11.81 3.81 -4.37
CA LEU A 138 -12.14 4.40 -5.67
C LEU A 138 -13.60 4.13 -6.08
N THR A 139 -14.50 3.83 -5.14
CA THR A 139 -15.89 3.43 -5.45
C THR A 139 -16.77 4.56 -5.95
N GLN A 140 -16.45 5.81 -5.65
CA GLN A 140 -17.26 6.99 -6.01
C GLN A 140 -16.50 8.00 -6.88
N PRO A 141 -16.02 7.62 -8.08
CA PRO A 141 -15.20 8.51 -8.93
C PRO A 141 -15.96 9.75 -9.41
N HIS A 142 -17.29 9.71 -9.44
CA HIS A 142 -18.12 10.85 -9.81
C HIS A 142 -18.04 12.00 -8.79
N ASN A 143 -17.71 11.70 -7.53
CA ASN A 143 -17.55 12.68 -6.44
C ASN A 143 -16.20 13.40 -6.48
N TRP A 144 -15.22 12.87 -7.22
CA TRP A 144 -13.92 13.53 -7.42
C TRP A 144 -14.01 14.80 -8.27
N TYR A 145 -15.16 15.05 -8.90
CA TYR A 145 -15.37 16.18 -9.82
C TYR A 145 -16.52 17.08 -9.35
N PRO A 146 -16.38 17.79 -8.20
CA PRO A 146 -17.46 18.57 -7.60
C PRO A 146 -17.97 19.69 -8.51
N GLU A 147 -17.07 20.39 -9.21
CA GLU A 147 -17.44 21.43 -10.18
C GLU A 147 -18.35 20.89 -11.28
N ALA A 148 -18.00 19.74 -11.85
CA ALA A 148 -18.81 19.09 -12.88
C ALA A 148 -20.15 18.54 -12.33
N ARG A 149 -20.26 18.29 -11.01
CA ARG A 149 -21.52 17.91 -10.33
C ARG A 149 -22.41 19.11 -10.02
N SER A 150 -21.83 20.31 -9.88
CA SER A 150 -22.57 21.54 -9.59
C SER A 150 -23.37 22.09 -10.77
N ILE A 151 -23.09 21.64 -12.00
CA ILE A 151 -23.75 22.13 -13.22
C ILE A 151 -24.58 21.03 -13.90
N THR A 152 -25.67 21.43 -14.57
CA THR A 152 -26.45 20.53 -15.42
C THR A 152 -25.67 20.22 -16.69
N ARG A 153 -25.35 18.94 -16.92
CA ARG A 153 -24.63 18.48 -18.12
C ARG A 153 -25.49 17.50 -18.90
N LYS A 154 -25.55 17.66 -20.21
CA LYS A 154 -26.23 16.74 -21.12
C LYS A 154 -25.20 15.96 -21.93
N ILE A 155 -25.27 14.64 -21.86
CA ILE A 155 -24.37 13.74 -22.60
C ILE A 155 -25.03 13.39 -23.93
N PHE A 156 -24.30 13.60 -25.03
CA PHE A 156 -24.70 13.18 -26.37
C PHE A 156 -23.71 12.12 -26.87
N PHE A 157 -24.21 10.92 -27.15
CA PHE A 157 -23.40 9.81 -27.62
C PHE A 157 -23.57 9.63 -29.13
N HIS A 158 -22.55 10.00 -29.91
CA HIS A 158 -22.53 9.84 -31.37
C HIS A 158 -22.04 8.43 -31.75
N ALA A 159 -22.95 7.45 -31.70
CA ALA A 159 -22.66 6.05 -32.04
C ALA A 159 -22.61 5.81 -33.56
N GLY A 160 -21.65 4.98 -34.01
CA GLY A 160 -21.57 4.53 -35.39
C GLY A 160 -20.19 3.98 -35.77
N PRO A 161 -20.06 3.25 -36.89
CA PRO A 161 -18.79 2.72 -37.38
C PRO A 161 -17.81 3.85 -37.76
N THR A 162 -16.54 3.52 -38.00
CA THR A 162 -15.58 4.48 -38.58
C THR A 162 -16.11 5.04 -39.90
N ASN A 163 -15.75 6.28 -40.22
CA ASN A 163 -16.16 6.98 -41.46
C ASN A 163 -17.68 7.21 -41.63
N SER A 164 -18.47 7.21 -40.55
CA SER A 164 -19.92 7.49 -40.57
C SER A 164 -20.30 8.96 -40.33
N GLY A 165 -19.32 9.88 -40.32
CA GLY A 165 -19.58 11.31 -40.07
C GLY A 165 -19.82 11.71 -38.61
N LYS A 166 -19.80 10.76 -37.65
CA LYS A 166 -20.01 11.06 -36.22
C LYS A 166 -19.10 12.17 -35.66
N THR A 167 -17.80 12.11 -35.96
CA THR A 167 -16.82 13.10 -35.50
C THR A 167 -17.05 14.45 -36.16
N TYR A 168 -17.46 14.46 -37.44
CA TYR A 168 -17.76 15.68 -38.17
C TYR A 168 -18.92 16.46 -37.52
N HIS A 169 -20.01 15.78 -37.16
CA HIS A 169 -21.14 16.42 -36.48
C HIS A 169 -20.76 16.99 -35.10
N ALA A 170 -19.96 16.26 -34.31
CA ALA A 170 -19.47 16.74 -33.02
C ALA A 170 -18.56 17.98 -33.18
N LEU A 171 -17.64 17.96 -34.16
CA LEU A 171 -16.72 19.07 -34.42
C LEU A 171 -17.41 20.30 -35.02
N LYS A 172 -18.47 20.11 -35.81
CA LYS A 172 -19.30 21.23 -36.27
C LYS A 172 -19.91 21.96 -35.08
N ARG A 173 -20.49 21.22 -34.13
CA ARG A 173 -21.08 21.79 -32.91
C ARG A 173 -20.03 22.45 -32.01
N PHE A 174 -18.83 21.88 -31.95
CA PHE A 174 -17.67 22.45 -31.25
C PHE A 174 -17.32 23.84 -31.80
N GLY A 175 -17.25 24.02 -33.12
CA GLY A 175 -16.93 25.31 -33.74
C GLY A 175 -18.02 26.38 -33.63
N GLU A 176 -19.28 25.99 -33.41
CA GLU A 176 -20.42 26.91 -33.20
C GLU A 176 -20.54 27.38 -31.74
N ALA A 177 -19.86 26.72 -30.79
CA ALA A 177 -19.97 27.03 -29.37
C ALA A 177 -19.13 28.25 -28.99
N LYS A 178 -19.58 29.03 -28.00
CA LYS A 178 -18.83 30.18 -27.47
C LYS A 178 -17.47 29.77 -26.87
N SER A 179 -17.40 28.58 -26.30
CA SER A 179 -16.21 27.97 -25.72
C SER A 179 -16.36 26.45 -25.77
N ALA A 180 -15.31 25.73 -26.15
CA ALA A 180 -15.35 24.28 -26.21
C ALA A 180 -13.95 23.66 -26.04
N VAL A 181 -13.92 22.37 -25.69
CA VAL A 181 -12.69 21.58 -25.60
C VAL A 181 -12.84 20.31 -26.43
N PHE A 182 -11.80 19.97 -27.20
CA PHE A 182 -11.69 18.72 -27.92
C PHE A 182 -10.66 17.81 -27.24
N CYS A 183 -11.10 16.63 -26.81
CA CYS A 183 -10.23 15.62 -26.20
C CYS A 183 -9.99 14.49 -27.20
N GLY A 184 -8.84 14.52 -27.87
CA GLY A 184 -8.43 13.49 -28.84
C GLY A 184 -7.58 12.38 -28.22
N PRO A 185 -7.68 11.12 -28.69
CA PRO A 185 -6.87 10.02 -28.18
C PRO A 185 -5.42 10.03 -28.67
N LEU A 186 -5.10 10.86 -29.68
CA LEU A 186 -3.79 10.94 -30.31
C LEU A 186 -3.36 12.41 -30.48
N LYS A 187 -2.05 12.63 -30.32
CA LYS A 187 -1.42 13.94 -30.59
C LYS A 187 -1.76 14.46 -31.99
N LEU A 188 -1.67 13.58 -33.00
CA LEU A 188 -1.99 13.92 -34.40
C LEU A 188 -3.42 14.48 -34.55
N LEU A 189 -4.40 13.91 -33.85
CA LEU A 189 -5.79 14.37 -33.90
C LEU A 189 -5.98 15.70 -33.19
N ALA A 190 -5.30 15.92 -32.07
CA ALA A 190 -5.31 17.22 -31.39
C ALA A 190 -4.72 18.31 -32.30
N THR A 191 -3.60 18.02 -32.97
CA THR A 191 -2.98 18.93 -33.95
C THR A 191 -3.87 19.17 -35.17
N GLU A 192 -4.53 18.14 -35.70
CA GLU A 192 -5.46 18.27 -36.82
C GLU A 192 -6.63 19.20 -36.48
N VAL A 193 -7.27 19.00 -35.32
CA VAL A 193 -8.39 19.84 -34.89
C VAL A 193 -7.94 21.27 -34.61
N PHE A 194 -6.79 21.47 -33.95
CA PHE A 194 -6.20 22.79 -33.74
C PHE A 194 -5.97 23.52 -35.07
N ASN A 195 -5.26 22.91 -36.02
CA ASN A 195 -4.96 23.53 -37.31
C ASN A 195 -6.24 23.84 -38.11
N ARG A 196 -7.18 22.89 -38.15
CA ARG A 196 -8.45 23.05 -38.86
C ARG A 196 -9.30 24.17 -38.26
N THR A 197 -9.38 24.24 -36.93
CA THR A 197 -10.23 25.23 -36.24
C THR A 197 -9.68 26.64 -36.41
N ASN A 198 -8.37 26.83 -36.19
CA ASN A 198 -7.72 28.12 -36.45
C ASN A 198 -7.76 28.49 -37.94
N GLY A 199 -7.63 27.52 -38.85
CA GLY A 199 -7.79 27.74 -40.29
C GLY A 199 -9.19 28.19 -40.72
N LEU A 200 -10.21 27.95 -39.88
CA LEU A 200 -11.57 28.48 -40.06
C LEU A 200 -11.77 29.85 -39.38
N GLY A 201 -10.71 30.46 -38.85
CA GLY A 201 -10.75 31.75 -38.14
C GLY A 201 -11.33 31.67 -36.73
N ILE A 202 -11.42 30.47 -36.15
CA ILE A 202 -11.93 30.26 -34.78
C ILE A 202 -10.73 30.11 -33.84
N PRO A 203 -10.55 31.00 -32.85
CA PRO A 203 -9.45 30.89 -31.91
C PRO A 203 -9.44 29.60 -31.12
N CYS A 204 -8.35 28.84 -31.22
CA CYS A 204 -8.22 27.55 -30.55
C CYS A 204 -6.76 27.30 -30.15
N ASP A 205 -6.53 27.05 -28.87
CA ASP A 205 -5.22 26.66 -28.34
C ASP A 205 -4.96 25.16 -28.53
N LEU A 206 -3.69 24.76 -28.56
CA LEU A 206 -3.26 23.36 -28.55
C LEU A 206 -2.61 23.02 -27.20
N VAL A 207 -3.08 21.96 -26.55
CA VAL A 207 -2.47 21.42 -25.33
C VAL A 207 -2.29 19.91 -25.47
N THR A 208 -1.04 19.44 -25.43
CA THR A 208 -0.67 18.02 -25.37
C THR A 208 0.27 17.77 -24.18
N GLY A 209 0.68 16.52 -23.96
CA GLY A 209 1.66 16.19 -22.92
C GLY A 209 3.02 16.86 -23.14
N GLU A 210 3.42 17.05 -24.40
CA GLU A 210 4.74 17.59 -24.77
C GLU A 210 4.71 19.04 -25.26
N GLU A 211 3.54 19.59 -25.58
CA GLU A 211 3.46 20.89 -26.26
C GLU A 211 2.26 21.73 -25.82
N ARG A 212 2.45 23.04 -25.77
CA ARG A 212 1.39 24.04 -25.59
C ARG A 212 1.56 25.17 -26.58
N ARG A 213 0.54 25.47 -27.38
CA ARG A 213 0.51 26.61 -28.30
C ARG A 213 -0.74 27.44 -28.02
N ILE A 214 -0.52 28.72 -27.70
CA ILE A 214 -1.60 29.69 -27.49
C ILE A 214 -1.82 30.39 -28.83
N SER A 215 -3.08 30.49 -29.23
CA SER A 215 -3.43 31.17 -30.47
C SER A 215 -3.56 32.66 -30.23
N ASN A 216 -2.75 33.46 -30.94
CA ASN A 216 -2.77 34.91 -30.88
C ASN A 216 -3.61 35.42 -32.05
N PHE A 217 -4.86 35.81 -31.79
CA PHE A 217 -5.72 36.52 -32.74
C PHE A 217 -5.88 37.98 -32.36
#